data_AF-A0A2M7B7Y6-F1
#
_entry.id   AF-A0A2M7B7Y6-F1
#
_cell.length_a   1.000
_cell.length_b   1.000
_cell.length_c   1.000
_cell.angle_alpha   90.00
_cell.angle_beta   90.00
_cell.angle_gamma   90.00
#
_symmetry.space_group_name_H-M   'P 1'
#
loop_
_entity.id
_entity.type
_entity.pdbx_description
1 polymer ?
#
loop_
_entity_poly.entity_id
_entity_poly.type
_entity_poly.pdbx_seq_one_letter_code
_entity_poly.pdbx_strand_id
1 'polypeptide(L)'
;MIFVFTGNGKGKTTSAIGMGMRAAGAGKKVLMLQFLKTGSSENKTIKKTKNFDIKSFGREGFFLPQSKLGKKPELKEKGIKPLSEKDLKLFQKGFDLAKKAANSGKYQLLILDEIIIGLKFGLIKKKEIMDFLERYGEKLDIVLTGRYCSEEIIRIADLVTEMKEIKHPYQGKVKARKGIEY
;
A
#
# COMPACT_ATOMS: atom_id res chain seq x y z
N MET A 1 6.27 4.18 15.60
CA MET A 1 7.24 4.55 14.55
C MET A 1 6.60 4.51 13.18
N ILE A 2 7.07 5.35 12.25
CA ILE A 2 6.64 5.41 10.86
C ILE A 2 7.72 4.80 9.96
N PHE A 3 7.35 3.75 9.22
CA PHE A 3 8.21 3.04 8.28
C PHE A 3 7.72 3.28 6.85
N VAL A 4 8.63 3.50 5.91
CA VAL A 4 8.31 3.71 4.51
C VAL A 4 9.10 2.73 3.64
N PHE A 5 8.38 1.93 2.86
CA PHE A 5 8.96 1.09 1.81
C PHE A 5 8.57 1.64 0.43
N THR A 6 9.51 2.33 -0.21
CA THR A 6 9.31 3.00 -1.50
C THR A 6 10.28 2.54 -2.58
N GLY A 7 10.37 3.26 -3.70
CA GLY A 7 11.23 2.94 -4.84
C GLY A 7 10.57 2.09 -5.92
N ASN A 8 11.23 1.98 -7.06
CA ASN A 8 10.70 1.31 -8.25
C ASN A 8 10.88 -0.22 -8.25
N GLY A 9 11.81 -0.74 -7.46
CA GLY A 9 12.12 -2.17 -7.36
C GLY A 9 11.02 -2.99 -6.69
N LYS A 10 11.02 -4.30 -6.98
CA LYS A 10 10.16 -5.28 -6.31
C LYS A 10 10.58 -5.42 -4.84
N GLY A 11 9.60 -5.55 -3.95
CA GLY A 11 9.83 -5.95 -2.56
C GLY A 11 8.98 -5.23 -1.52
N LYS A 12 8.39 -4.07 -1.85
CA LYS A 12 7.82 -3.13 -0.84
C LYS A 12 6.73 -3.78 -0.02
N THR A 13 5.72 -4.32 -0.69
CA THR A 13 4.62 -5.06 -0.08
C THR A 13 5.11 -6.30 0.63
N THR A 14 6.04 -7.07 0.05
CA THR A 14 6.54 -8.30 0.69
C THR A 14 7.35 -8.02 1.95
N SER A 15 8.12 -6.93 2.00
CA SER A 15 8.82 -6.48 3.20
C SER A 15 7.84 -6.01 4.28
N ALA A 16 6.78 -5.29 3.91
CA ALA A 16 5.71 -4.92 4.84
C ALA A 16 5.00 -6.15 5.41
N ILE A 17 4.68 -7.14 4.57
CA ILE A 17 4.10 -8.42 5.01
C ILE A 17 5.07 -9.15 5.95
N GLY A 18 6.36 -9.22 5.62
CA GLY A 18 7.36 -9.86 6.47
C GLY A 18 7.46 -9.22 7.86
N MET A 19 7.40 -7.88 7.92
CA MET A 19 7.32 -7.13 9.18
C MET A 19 6.02 -7.46 9.94
N GLY A 20 4.89 -7.51 9.24
CA GLY A 20 3.60 -7.91 9.80
C GLY A 20 3.62 -9.33 10.39
N MET A 21 4.19 -10.29 9.67
CA MET A 21 4.35 -11.67 10.15
C MET A 21 5.23 -11.74 11.39
N ARG A 22 6.34 -10.99 11.42
CA ARG A 22 7.21 -10.90 12.60
C ARG A 22 6.46 -10.34 13.82
N ALA A 23 5.72 -9.25 13.64
CA ALA A 23 4.93 -8.65 14.71
C ALA A 23 3.83 -9.60 15.22
N ALA A 24 3.09 -10.25 14.30
CA ALA A 24 2.06 -11.22 14.64
C ALA A 24 2.62 -12.44 15.40
N GLY A 25 3.79 -12.94 14.98
CA GLY A 25 4.52 -14.02 15.66
C GLY A 25 4.98 -13.64 17.07
N ALA A 26 5.27 -12.36 17.30
CA ALA A 26 5.56 -11.81 18.63
C ALA A 26 4.29 -11.48 19.45
N GLY A 27 3.11 -11.93 19.02
CA GLY A 27 1.85 -11.73 19.73
C GLY A 27 1.17 -10.38 19.49
N LYS A 28 1.77 -9.47 18.72
CA LYS A 28 1.17 -8.16 18.38
C LYS A 28 0.03 -8.31 17.39
N LYS A 29 -1.02 -7.50 17.54
CA LYS A 29 -2.12 -7.41 16.58
C LYS A 29 -1.73 -6.50 15.42
N VAL A 30 -1.83 -7.04 14.21
CA VAL A 30 -1.47 -6.38 12.95
C VAL A 30 -2.70 -6.21 12.08
N LEU A 31 -2.83 -5.06 11.43
CA LEU A 31 -3.81 -4.82 10.38
C LEU A 31 -3.10 -4.35 9.11
N MET A 32 -3.34 -5.02 7.99
CA MET A 32 -2.91 -4.57 6.66
C MET A 32 -4.11 -4.15 5.83
N LEU A 33 -4.06 -2.92 5.33
CA LEU A 33 -5.04 -2.34 4.42
C LEU A 33 -4.37 -2.15 3.06
N GLN A 34 -4.85 -2.88 2.06
CA GLN A 34 -4.33 -2.80 0.69
C GLN A 34 -5.19 -1.84 -0.13
N PHE A 35 -4.60 -0.74 -0.58
CA PHE A 35 -5.25 0.21 -1.46
C PHE A 35 -5.02 -0.18 -2.93
N LEU A 36 -6.01 0.07 -3.79
CA LEU A 36 -5.91 -0.21 -5.24
C LEU A 36 -5.68 -1.70 -5.59
N LYS A 37 -5.97 -2.61 -4.67
CA LYS A 37 -5.84 -4.07 -4.84
C LYS A 37 -7.14 -4.78 -4.47
N THR A 38 -7.41 -5.92 -5.09
CA THR A 38 -8.52 -6.84 -4.75
C THR A 38 -8.09 -8.00 -3.85
N GLY A 39 -6.80 -8.04 -3.47
CA GLY A 39 -6.18 -9.14 -2.75
C GLY A 39 -5.66 -10.23 -3.69
N SER A 40 -4.61 -10.91 -3.24
CA SER A 40 -3.86 -11.92 -4.00
C SER A 40 -3.50 -13.12 -3.12
N SER A 41 -2.51 -13.93 -3.48
CA SER A 41 -2.19 -15.18 -2.78
C SER A 41 -1.86 -14.98 -1.30
N GLU A 42 -1.20 -13.87 -0.93
CA GLU A 42 -0.87 -13.54 0.45
C GLU A 42 -2.11 -13.39 1.33
N ASN A 43 -3.22 -12.87 0.79
CA ASN A 43 -4.46 -12.67 1.56
C ASN A 43 -5.03 -14.00 2.03
N LYS A 44 -4.87 -15.07 1.24
CA LYS A 44 -5.36 -16.42 1.61
C LYS A 44 -4.61 -16.96 2.83
N THR A 45 -3.30 -16.69 2.90
CA THR A 45 -2.43 -17.12 4.00
C THR A 45 -2.60 -16.24 5.23
N ILE A 46 -2.58 -14.91 5.06
CA ILE A 46 -2.69 -13.94 6.16
C ILE A 46 -4.03 -14.08 6.88
N LYS A 47 -5.15 -14.29 6.17
CA LYS A 47 -6.47 -14.52 6.80
C LYS A 47 -6.51 -15.71 7.76
N LYS A 48 -5.59 -16.67 7.64
CA LYS A 48 -5.46 -17.83 8.53
C LYS A 48 -4.42 -17.60 9.64
N THR A 49 -3.68 -16.50 9.59
CA THR A 49 -2.61 -16.18 10.52
C THR A 49 -3.18 -15.49 11.75
N LYS A 50 -2.94 -16.09 12.93
CA LYS A 50 -3.36 -15.49 14.20
C LYS A 50 -2.73 -14.10 14.35
N ASN A 51 -3.52 -13.15 14.85
CA ASN A 51 -3.12 -11.75 15.08
C ASN A 51 -2.82 -10.92 13.83
N PHE A 52 -3.08 -11.41 12.62
CA PHE A 52 -2.84 -10.64 11.40
C PHE A 52 -4.11 -10.52 10.55
N ASP A 53 -4.76 -9.35 10.63
CA ASP A 53 -5.92 -9.01 9.83
C ASP A 53 -5.50 -8.35 8.50
N ILE A 54 -6.21 -8.64 7.40
CA ILE A 54 -5.99 -8.03 6.09
C ILE A 54 -7.29 -7.69 5.36
N LYS A 55 -7.37 -6.50 4.76
CA LYS A 55 -8.49 -6.06 3.91
C LYS A 55 -8.01 -5.30 2.69
N SER A 56 -8.71 -5.44 1.57
CA SER A 56 -8.32 -4.84 0.28
C SER A 56 -9.42 -3.92 -0.25
N PHE A 57 -9.00 -2.78 -0.81
CA PHE A 57 -9.84 -1.68 -1.25
C PHE A 57 -9.46 -1.28 -2.68
N GLY A 58 -9.90 -2.08 -3.62
CA GLY A 58 -9.67 -1.88 -5.05
C GLY A 58 -10.65 -2.69 -5.86
N ARG A 59 -10.55 -2.54 -7.18
CA ARG A 59 -11.28 -3.35 -8.16
C ARG A 59 -10.28 -3.99 -9.12
N GLU A 60 -10.73 -5.04 -9.79
CA GLU A 60 -9.88 -5.81 -10.68
C GLU A 60 -9.43 -4.97 -11.88
N GLY A 61 -8.15 -5.06 -12.22
CA GLY A 61 -7.52 -4.33 -13.30
C GLY A 61 -6.54 -3.26 -12.82
N PHE A 62 -5.95 -2.54 -13.77
CA PHE A 62 -5.01 -1.45 -13.52
C PHE A 62 -5.66 -0.11 -13.85
N PHE A 63 -5.53 0.83 -12.91
CA PHE A 63 -6.19 2.14 -13.02
C PHE A 63 -5.19 3.28 -12.85
N LEU A 64 -5.30 4.29 -13.71
CA LEU A 64 -4.48 5.50 -13.67
C LEU A 64 -5.36 6.76 -13.70
N PRO A 65 -4.90 7.91 -13.17
CA PRO A 65 -5.56 9.18 -13.39
C PRO A 65 -5.74 9.48 -14.88
N GLN A 66 -6.88 10.06 -15.25
CA GLN A 66 -7.20 10.42 -16.64
C GLN A 66 -6.09 11.28 -17.29
N SER A 67 -5.52 12.22 -16.53
CA SER A 67 -4.42 13.10 -16.95
C SER A 67 -3.14 12.34 -17.33
N LYS A 68 -2.92 11.13 -16.81
CA LYS A 68 -1.78 10.26 -17.18
C LYS A 68 -2.12 9.35 -18.35
N LEU A 69 -3.35 8.85 -18.41
CA LEU A 69 -3.80 7.94 -19.48
C LEU A 69 -3.97 8.68 -20.82
N GLY A 70 -4.47 9.92 -20.79
CA GLY A 70 -4.63 10.74 -21.99
C GLY A 70 -3.32 11.08 -22.71
N LYS A 71 -2.18 10.97 -22.01
CA LYS A 71 -0.85 11.21 -22.57
C LYS A 71 -0.21 9.97 -23.20
N LYS A 72 -0.86 8.80 -23.12
CA LYS A 72 -0.30 7.49 -23.47
C LYS A 72 -1.37 6.52 -24.00
N PRO A 73 -1.80 6.65 -25.27
CA PRO A 73 -2.85 5.80 -25.85
C PRO A 73 -2.53 4.30 -25.79
N GLU A 74 -1.25 3.92 -25.85
CA GLU A 74 -0.76 2.54 -25.76
C GLU A 74 -1.11 1.84 -24.43
N LEU A 75 -1.41 2.61 -23.38
CA LEU A 75 -1.83 2.06 -22.09
C LEU A 75 -3.29 1.60 -22.12
N LYS A 76 -4.15 2.25 -22.91
CA LYS A 76 -5.55 1.83 -23.08
C LYS A 76 -5.63 0.48 -23.79
N GLU A 77 -4.81 0.28 -24.81
CA GLU A 77 -4.70 -1.00 -25.53
C GLU A 77 -4.26 -2.15 -24.62
N LYS A 78 -3.45 -1.85 -23.60
CA LYS A 78 -3.05 -2.81 -22.55
C LYS A 78 -4.12 -3.04 -21.47
N GLY A 79 -5.33 -2.52 -21.66
CA GLY A 79 -6.46 -2.67 -20.75
C GLY A 79 -6.41 -1.78 -19.50
N ILE A 80 -5.52 -0.79 -19.44
CA ILE A 80 -5.47 0.16 -18.33
C ILE A 80 -6.63 1.15 -18.46
N LYS A 81 -7.40 1.28 -17.38
CA LYS A 81 -8.62 2.09 -17.33
C LYS A 81 -8.39 3.36 -16.51
N PRO A 82 -9.19 4.42 -16.70
CA PRO A 82 -9.12 5.57 -15.82
C PRO A 82 -9.66 5.22 -14.43
N LEU A 83 -9.08 5.87 -13.41
CA LEU A 83 -9.68 5.94 -12.07
C LEU A 83 -11.08 6.56 -12.17
N SER A 84 -12.02 6.02 -11.39
CA SER A 84 -13.39 6.53 -11.30
C SER A 84 -13.77 6.87 -9.87
N GLU A 85 -14.97 7.45 -9.68
CA GLU A 85 -15.54 7.68 -8.35
C GLU A 85 -15.61 6.41 -7.49
N LYS A 86 -15.74 5.23 -8.12
CA LYS A 86 -15.74 3.96 -7.39
C LYS A 86 -14.38 3.72 -6.72
N ASP A 87 -13.28 4.06 -7.39
CA ASP A 87 -11.94 3.93 -6.82
C ASP A 87 -11.75 4.92 -5.67
N LEU A 88 -12.23 6.16 -5.82
CA LEU A 88 -12.21 7.16 -4.76
C LEU A 88 -12.99 6.69 -3.51
N LYS A 89 -14.21 6.17 -3.69
CA LYS A 89 -15.05 5.66 -2.60
C LYS A 89 -14.40 4.46 -1.89
N LEU A 90 -13.81 3.52 -2.65
CA LEU A 90 -13.09 2.39 -2.07
C LEU A 90 -11.86 2.85 -1.27
N PHE A 91 -11.09 3.78 -1.83
CA PHE A 91 -9.91 4.35 -1.18
C PHE A 91 -10.27 5.04 0.13
N GLN A 92 -11.28 5.93 0.11
CA GLN A 92 -11.79 6.62 1.29
C GLN A 92 -12.27 5.62 2.36
N LYS A 93 -13.02 4.59 1.97
CA LYS A 93 -13.45 3.53 2.89
C LYS A 93 -12.27 2.83 3.56
N GLY A 94 -11.19 2.57 2.82
CA GLY A 94 -9.96 2.00 3.36
C GLY A 94 -9.28 2.94 4.35
N PHE A 95 -9.18 4.23 4.02
CA PHE A 95 -8.55 5.22 4.88
C PHE A 95 -9.38 5.53 6.14
N ASP A 96 -10.71 5.52 6.05
CA ASP A 96 -11.59 5.61 7.21
C ASP A 96 -11.43 4.42 8.15
N LEU A 97 -11.21 3.22 7.60
CA LEU A 97 -10.89 2.06 8.42
C LEU A 97 -9.52 2.20 9.09
N ALA A 98 -8.52 2.79 8.40
CA ALA A 98 -7.21 3.09 8.99
C ALA A 98 -7.36 4.00 10.22
N LYS A 99 -8.11 5.11 10.09
CA LYS A 99 -8.41 6.03 11.19
C LYS A 99 -9.13 5.34 12.35
N LYS A 100 -10.14 4.51 12.06
CA LYS A 100 -10.85 3.74 13.10
C LYS A 100 -9.93 2.75 13.82
N ALA A 101 -9.09 2.03 13.07
CA ALA A 101 -8.14 1.08 13.63
C ALA A 101 -7.11 1.78 14.53
N ALA A 102 -6.56 2.91 14.09
CA ALA A 102 -5.58 3.68 14.85
C ALA A 102 -6.16 4.22 16.18
N ASN A 103 -7.43 4.64 16.20
CA ASN A 103 -8.09 5.09 17.44
C ASN A 103 -8.51 3.95 18.38
N SER A 104 -8.61 2.71 17.88
CA SER A 104 -9.20 1.62 18.67
C SER A 104 -8.29 1.08 19.78
N GLY A 105 -6.98 1.37 19.74
CA GLY A 105 -5.99 0.74 20.63
C GLY A 105 -5.79 -0.78 20.41
N LYS A 106 -6.56 -1.39 19.49
CA LYS A 106 -6.54 -2.85 19.25
C LYS A 106 -5.27 -3.32 18.56
N TYR A 107 -4.73 -2.53 17.64
CA TYR A 107 -3.59 -2.90 16.80
C TYR A 107 -2.31 -2.21 17.27
N GLN A 108 -1.18 -2.91 17.19
CA GLN A 108 0.13 -2.35 17.45
C GLN A 108 0.91 -2.06 16.16
N LEU A 109 0.51 -2.65 15.03
CA LEU A 109 1.09 -2.39 13.73
C LEU A 109 -0.02 -2.22 12.67
N LEU A 110 0.03 -1.11 11.94
CA LEU A 110 -0.87 -0.80 10.83
C LEU A 110 -0.08 -0.64 9.54
N ILE A 111 -0.36 -1.50 8.56
CA ILE A 111 0.26 -1.47 7.24
C ILE A 111 -0.72 -0.86 6.24
N LEU A 112 -0.34 0.26 5.63
CA LEU A 112 -1.08 0.96 4.59
C LEU A 112 -0.39 0.73 3.24
N ASP A 113 -0.73 -0.39 2.61
CA ASP A 113 -0.08 -0.86 1.40
C ASP A 113 -0.63 -0.14 0.15
N GLU A 114 0.27 0.43 -0.66
CA GLU A 114 -0.01 1.31 -1.81
C GLU A 114 -0.69 2.65 -1.49
N ILE A 115 -0.70 3.09 -0.23
CA ILE A 115 -1.22 4.40 0.17
C ILE A 115 -0.49 5.55 -0.54
N ILE A 116 0.83 5.39 -0.77
CA ILE A 116 1.66 6.39 -1.44
C ILE A 116 1.25 6.56 -2.91
N ILE A 117 0.88 5.46 -3.58
CA ILE A 117 0.34 5.54 -4.94
C ILE A 117 -1.01 6.27 -4.93
N GLY A 118 -1.86 6.00 -3.94
CA GLY A 118 -3.11 6.73 -3.76
C GLY A 118 -2.93 8.23 -3.64
N LEU A 119 -1.96 8.66 -2.82
CA LEU A 119 -1.56 10.06 -2.71
C LEU A 119 -1.09 10.62 -4.06
N LYS A 120 -0.20 9.89 -4.75
CA LYS A 120 0.32 10.30 -6.07
C LYS A 120 -0.78 10.43 -7.14
N PHE A 121 -1.86 9.67 -7.00
CA PHE A 121 -3.00 9.67 -7.91
C PHE A 121 -4.12 10.63 -7.49
N GLY A 122 -3.97 11.34 -6.36
CA GLY A 122 -4.95 12.31 -5.88
C GLY A 122 -6.19 11.68 -5.25
N LEU A 123 -6.11 10.42 -4.79
CA LEU A 123 -7.22 9.73 -4.12
C LEU A 123 -7.35 10.10 -2.63
N ILE A 124 -6.33 10.78 -2.10
CA ILE A 124 -6.28 11.34 -0.77
C ILE A 124 -5.47 12.63 -0.80
N LYS A 125 -5.87 13.63 -0.02
CA LYS A 125 -5.10 14.87 0.09
C LYS A 125 -3.86 14.65 0.95
N LYS A 126 -2.75 15.29 0.58
CA LYS A 126 -1.50 15.25 1.35
C LYS A 126 -1.71 15.64 2.83
N LYS A 127 -2.51 16.68 3.08
CA LYS A 127 -2.84 17.10 4.45
C LYS A 127 -3.46 15.97 5.26
N GLU A 128 -4.41 15.22 4.70
CA GLU A 128 -5.09 14.13 5.42
C GLU A 128 -4.14 13.01 5.85
N ILE A 129 -3.14 12.67 5.02
CA ILE A 129 -2.14 11.66 5.40
C ILE A 129 -1.12 12.21 6.39
N MET A 130 -0.69 13.47 6.26
CA MET A 130 0.24 14.09 7.21
C MET A 130 -0.41 14.22 8.60
N ASP A 131 -1.62 14.75 8.67
CA ASP A 131 -2.40 14.87 9.92
C ASP A 131 -2.60 13.49 10.59
N PHE A 132 -2.79 12.43 9.78
CA PHE A 132 -2.89 11.06 10.28
C PHE A 132 -1.56 10.57 10.87
N LEU A 133 -0.45 10.76 10.17
CA LEU A 133 0.86 10.29 10.61
C LEU A 133 1.35 11.02 11.86
N GLU A 134 1.21 12.34 11.91
CA GLU A 134 1.56 13.15 13.07
C GLU A 134 0.73 12.76 14.31
N ARG A 135 -0.56 12.49 14.13
CA ARG A 135 -1.45 12.14 15.24
C ARG A 135 -1.19 10.75 15.83
N TYR A 136 -0.80 9.77 15.02
CA TYR A 136 -0.75 8.37 15.44
C TYR A 136 0.65 7.74 15.44
N GLY A 137 1.64 8.33 14.75
CA GLY A 137 2.97 7.73 14.56
C GLY A 137 3.76 7.44 15.83
N GLU A 138 3.50 8.19 16.90
CA GLU A 138 4.10 7.97 18.23
C GLU A 138 3.44 6.83 19.02
N LYS A 139 2.16 6.51 18.73
CA LYS A 139 1.34 5.55 19.51
C LYS A 139 1.16 4.20 18.81
N LEU A 140 1.44 4.15 17.51
CA LEU A 140 1.18 3.02 16.63
C LEU A 140 2.34 2.89 15.65
N ASP A 141 2.81 1.67 15.43
CA ASP A 141 3.73 1.42 14.33
C ASP A 141 2.95 1.46 13.00
N ILE A 142 3.38 2.31 12.07
CA ILE A 142 2.70 2.54 10.80
C ILE A 142 3.67 2.25 9.66
N VAL A 143 3.29 1.38 8.73
CA VAL A 143 4.07 1.09 7.52
C VAL A 143 3.35 1.65 6.31
N LEU A 144 4.03 2.47 5.52
CA LEU A 144 3.55 2.99 4.25
C LEU A 144 4.29 2.30 3.11
N THR A 145 3.56 1.86 2.09
CA THR A 145 4.19 1.34 0.87
C THR A 145 3.71 2.07 -0.37
N GLY A 146 4.54 2.00 -1.41
CA GLY A 146 4.22 2.47 -2.75
C GLY A 146 5.36 3.27 -3.36
N ARG A 147 5.28 3.52 -4.67
CA ARG A 147 6.31 4.27 -5.41
C ARG A 147 6.13 5.77 -5.22
N TYR A 148 7.19 6.54 -5.43
CA TYR A 148 7.15 8.02 -5.47
C TYR A 148 6.74 8.66 -4.15
N CYS A 149 7.28 8.18 -3.02
CA CYS A 149 7.08 8.83 -1.72
C CYS A 149 7.55 10.29 -1.79
N SER A 150 6.78 11.20 -1.21
CA SER A 150 7.12 12.63 -1.18
C SER A 150 8.13 12.91 -0.07
N GLU A 151 9.01 13.89 -0.28
CA GLU A 151 10.01 14.33 0.69
C GLU A 151 9.42 14.65 2.07
N GLU A 152 8.20 15.18 2.13
CA GLU A 152 7.54 15.47 3.40
C GLU A 152 7.24 14.23 4.23
N ILE A 153 6.84 13.13 3.59
CA ILE A 153 6.59 11.86 4.29
C ILE A 153 7.92 11.23 4.68
N ILE A 154 8.93 11.33 3.82
CA ILE A 154 10.30 10.84 4.10
C ILE A 154 10.86 11.55 5.33
N ARG A 155 10.68 12.87 5.44
CA ARG A 155 11.20 13.67 6.57
C ARG A 155 10.62 13.29 7.93
N ILE A 156 9.36 12.85 7.99
CA ILE A 156 8.71 12.47 9.25
C ILE A 156 8.78 10.96 9.53
N ALA A 157 9.31 10.16 8.60
CA ALA A 157 9.42 8.73 8.77
C ALA A 157 10.68 8.39 9.59
N ASP A 158 10.53 7.50 10.58
CA ASP A 158 11.66 6.99 11.37
C ASP A 158 12.58 6.08 10.55
N LEU A 159 12.02 5.39 9.55
CA LEU A 159 12.78 4.54 8.63
C LEU A 159 12.23 4.65 7.22
N VAL A 160 13.12 4.89 6.26
CA VAL A 160 12.80 4.84 4.83
C VAL A 160 13.73 3.85 4.15
N THR A 161 13.17 2.92 3.39
CA THR A 161 13.92 2.04 2.48
C THR A 161 13.44 2.27 1.06
N GLU A 162 14.37 2.67 0.19
CA GLU A 162 14.15 2.74 -1.23
C GLU A 162 14.58 1.44 -1.90
N MET A 163 13.62 0.71 -2.46
CA MET A 163 13.91 -0.44 -3.29
C MET A 163 14.25 0.02 -4.70
N LYS A 164 15.53 0.01 -5.03
CA LYS A 164 16.02 0.33 -6.37
C LYS A 164 15.89 -0.90 -7.28
N GLU A 165 15.39 -0.69 -8.49
CA GLU A 165 15.30 -1.75 -9.50
C GLU A 165 16.66 -1.91 -10.18
N ILE A 166 17.51 -2.80 -9.66
CA ILE A 166 18.81 -3.12 -10.27
C ILE A 166 18.63 -4.00 -11.51
N LYS A 167 17.73 -5.00 -11.41
CA LYS A 167 17.33 -5.89 -12.52
C LYS A 167 15.93 -6.42 -12.25
N HIS A 168 15.12 -6.57 -13.28
CA HIS A 168 13.78 -7.17 -13.13
C HIS A 168 13.46 -8.12 -14.29
N PRO A 169 12.94 -9.34 -14.04
CA PRO A 169 12.62 -10.31 -15.10
C PRO A 169 11.65 -9.80 -16.18
N TYR A 170 10.79 -8.85 -15.80
CA TYR A 170 9.90 -8.17 -16.74
C TYR A 170 10.64 -7.45 -17.88
N GLN A 171 11.86 -6.95 -17.63
CA GLN A 171 12.70 -6.36 -18.68
C GLN A 171 13.10 -7.41 -19.73
N GLY A 172 13.21 -8.68 -19.33
CA GLY A 172 13.34 -9.85 -20.22
C GLY A 172 12.01 -10.45 -20.68
N LYS A 173 10.89 -9.69 -20.60
CA LYS A 173 9.53 -10.10 -21.01
C LYS A 173 8.93 -11.29 -20.25
N VAL A 174 9.48 -11.63 -19.07
CA VAL A 174 8.90 -12.67 -18.21
C VAL A 174 7.57 -12.16 -17.62
N LYS A 175 6.49 -12.92 -17.81
CA LYS A 175 5.16 -12.61 -17.26
C LYS A 175 5.13 -12.86 -15.75
N ALA A 176 4.19 -12.21 -15.06
CA ALA A 176 3.94 -12.43 -13.64
C ALA A 176 3.52 -13.88 -13.36
N ARG A 177 4.01 -14.45 -12.26
CA ARG A 177 3.78 -15.83 -11.84
C ARG A 177 3.09 -15.88 -10.48
N LYS A 178 2.15 -16.81 -10.38
CA LYS A 178 1.45 -17.12 -9.14
C LYS A 178 2.43 -17.63 -8.07
N GLY A 179 2.32 -17.10 -6.86
CA GLY A 179 3.19 -17.39 -5.72
C GLY A 179 4.47 -16.57 -5.66
N ILE A 180 4.81 -15.78 -6.69
CA ILE A 180 6.02 -14.95 -6.72
C ILE A 180 5.71 -13.47 -6.92
N GLU A 181 4.92 -13.14 -7.94
CA GLU A 181 4.47 -11.78 -8.24
C GLU A 181 3.06 -11.49 -7.73
N TYR A 182 2.18 -12.50 -7.62
CA TYR A 182 0.82 -12.41 -7.07
C TYR A 182 0.33 -13.74 -6.47
#